data_AF-A0A3N9UNN2-F1
#
_entry.id   AF-A0A3N9UNN2-F1
#
_cell.length_a   1.000
_cell.length_b   1.000
_cell.length_c   1.000
_cell.angle_alpha   90.00
_cell.angle_beta   90.00
_cell.angle_gamma   90.00
#
_symmetry.space_group_name_H-M   'P 1'
#
loop_
_entity.id
_entity.type
_entity.pdbx_description
1 polymer ?
#
loop_
_entity_poly.entity_id
_entity_poly.type
_entity_poly.pdbx_seq_one_letter_code
_entity_poly.pdbx_strand_id
1 'polypeptide(L)'
;MRFIAILWLVLFALPATAIAHASSTTVQQGGSIQAAITTAHAGDTILVAGGKYYEHLQVTKAVNLIGQGMPVLDATASGSAITLMADGIRVQGFKIVNAGSWPAETKDEGAIKVLSNNNIISGNDISNNFCGILVLGGMNNSVRENILAGNLQYGIRFSGARNNTICNNRLEENRQNAFDDAEKGWNLWDMNYYSDFDVPGEGCSDDGTGICLASYGVPGGVSVDRRPWCLTMLDEERQP
;
A
#
# COMPACT_ATOMS: atom_id res chain seq x y z
N MET A 1 69.53 34.11 -19.00
CA MET A 1 68.82 33.82 -17.74
C MET A 1 67.65 32.90 -18.08
N ARG A 2 67.65 31.66 -17.56
CA ARG A 2 66.67 30.61 -17.85
C ARG A 2 65.68 30.53 -16.68
N PHE A 3 64.39 30.69 -16.94
CA PHE A 3 63.33 30.38 -15.97
C PHE A 3 62.51 29.20 -16.52
N ILE A 4 62.62 28.04 -15.88
CA ILE A 4 61.79 26.86 -16.12
C ILE A 4 60.68 26.91 -15.08
N ALA A 5 59.46 27.21 -15.49
CA ALA A 5 58.28 27.10 -14.63
C ALA A 5 57.79 25.66 -14.64
N ILE A 6 57.93 24.95 -13.52
CA ILE A 6 57.40 23.61 -13.32
C ILE A 6 55.94 23.77 -12.91
N LEU A 7 55.03 23.52 -13.84
CA LEU A 7 53.58 23.47 -13.62
C LEU A 7 53.24 22.16 -12.91
N TRP A 8 52.93 22.21 -11.62
CA TRP A 8 52.40 21.07 -10.87
C TRP A 8 50.93 20.85 -11.26
N LEU A 9 50.67 19.81 -12.05
CA LEU A 9 49.32 19.37 -12.38
C LEU A 9 48.77 18.58 -11.18
N VAL A 10 48.01 19.23 -10.31
CA VAL A 10 47.26 18.56 -9.25
C VAL A 10 46.04 17.91 -9.91
N LEU A 11 46.13 16.59 -10.13
CA LEU A 11 45.03 15.78 -10.64
C LEU A 11 43.99 15.60 -9.51
N PHE A 12 42.96 16.45 -9.48
CA PHE A 12 41.80 16.23 -8.62
C PHE A 12 41.05 14.99 -9.12
N ALA A 13 41.23 13.85 -8.45
CA ALA A 13 40.38 12.68 -8.65
C ALA A 13 38.98 13.04 -8.14
N LEU A 14 38.06 13.33 -9.06
CA LEU A 14 36.65 13.47 -8.74
C LEU A 14 36.15 12.12 -8.19
N PRO A 15 35.50 12.06 -7.03
CA PRO A 15 34.89 10.83 -6.56
C PRO A 15 33.85 10.41 -7.59
N ALA A 16 34.07 9.29 -8.26
CA ALA A 16 33.08 8.66 -9.10
C ALA A 16 31.90 8.30 -8.19
N THR A 17 30.83 9.09 -8.24
CA THR A 17 29.57 8.71 -7.64
C THR A 17 29.09 7.48 -8.40
N ALA A 18 29.22 6.32 -7.78
CA ALA A 18 28.61 5.10 -8.29
C ALA A 18 27.11 5.37 -8.36
N ILE A 19 26.58 5.48 -9.58
CA ILE A 19 25.14 5.46 -9.81
C ILE A 19 24.70 4.07 -9.37
N ALA A 20 24.07 3.97 -8.20
CA ALA A 20 23.47 2.73 -7.75
C ALA A 20 22.35 2.38 -8.74
N HIS A 21 22.64 1.51 -9.70
CA HIS A 21 21.62 0.90 -10.53
C HIS A 21 20.83 -0.02 -9.62
N ALA A 22 19.58 0.35 -9.34
CA ALA A 22 18.62 -0.56 -8.72
C ALA A 22 18.56 -1.83 -9.58
N SER A 23 18.89 -2.97 -8.98
CA SER A 23 18.85 -4.26 -9.66
C SER A 23 17.41 -4.75 -9.75
N SER A 24 17.09 -5.52 -10.79
CA SER A 24 15.80 -6.20 -10.92
C SER A 24 15.99 -7.71 -10.86
N THR A 25 15.32 -8.37 -9.92
CA THR A 25 15.20 -9.84 -9.88
C THR A 25 13.76 -10.25 -10.16
N THR A 26 13.56 -11.40 -10.81
CA THR A 26 12.23 -11.95 -11.08
C THR A 26 12.02 -13.26 -10.34
N VAL A 27 10.96 -13.33 -9.54
CA VAL A 27 10.51 -14.53 -8.85
C VAL A 27 9.45 -15.21 -9.72
N GLN A 28 9.78 -16.38 -10.26
CA GLN A 28 8.83 -17.23 -10.97
C GLN A 28 7.96 -18.02 -9.98
N GLN A 29 6.83 -18.57 -10.44
CA GLN A 29 6.02 -19.47 -9.61
C GLN A 29 6.88 -20.65 -9.13
N GLY A 30 6.74 -21.01 -7.85
CA GLY A 30 7.56 -22.04 -7.18
C GLY A 30 8.89 -21.51 -6.63
N GLY A 31 9.27 -20.26 -6.95
CA GLY A 31 10.30 -19.53 -6.22
C GLY A 31 9.78 -18.99 -4.88
N SER A 32 10.68 -18.38 -4.09
CA SER A 32 10.31 -17.69 -2.84
C SER A 32 10.50 -16.18 -2.98
N ILE A 33 9.45 -15.43 -2.72
CA ILE A 33 9.48 -13.97 -2.66
C ILE A 33 10.32 -13.53 -1.46
N GLN A 34 10.20 -14.20 -0.31
CA GLN A 34 11.00 -13.87 0.87
C GLN A 34 12.50 -14.06 0.63
N ALA A 35 12.92 -15.08 -0.12
CA ALA A 35 14.33 -15.27 -0.48
C ALA A 35 14.84 -14.11 -1.36
N ALA A 36 14.03 -13.63 -2.31
CA ALA A 36 14.37 -12.45 -3.12
C ALA A 36 14.47 -11.18 -2.26
N ILE A 37 13.54 -10.96 -1.33
CA ILE A 37 13.61 -9.86 -0.36
C ILE A 37 14.89 -9.95 0.48
N THR A 38 15.26 -11.14 0.90
CA THR A 38 16.43 -11.38 1.77
C THR A 38 17.74 -11.07 1.05
N THR A 39 17.82 -11.32 -0.25
CA THR A 39 19.02 -11.08 -1.07
C THR A 39 19.11 -9.67 -1.65
N ALA A 40 17.97 -9.01 -1.89
CA ALA A 40 17.90 -7.67 -2.47
C ALA A 40 18.62 -6.59 -1.63
N HIS A 41 19.13 -5.56 -2.29
CA HIS A 41 19.60 -4.33 -1.67
C HIS A 41 18.50 -3.28 -1.61
N ALA A 42 18.67 -2.26 -0.77
CA ALA A 42 17.74 -1.13 -0.75
C ALA A 42 17.77 -0.42 -2.12
N GLY A 43 16.58 -0.11 -2.65
CA GLY A 43 16.37 0.44 -3.98
C GLY A 43 16.01 -0.60 -5.04
N ASP A 44 16.34 -1.87 -4.82
CA ASP A 44 16.13 -2.94 -5.81
C ASP A 44 14.64 -3.20 -6.10
N THR A 45 14.41 -3.83 -7.24
CA THR A 45 13.10 -4.27 -7.70
C THR A 45 13.00 -5.79 -7.73
N ILE A 46 11.94 -6.29 -7.11
CA ILE A 46 11.55 -7.69 -7.10
C ILE A 46 10.26 -7.78 -7.90
N LEU A 47 10.39 -8.29 -9.12
CA LEU A 47 9.25 -8.63 -9.98
C LEU A 47 8.74 -10.01 -9.58
N VAL A 48 7.44 -10.15 -9.33
CA VAL A 48 6.82 -11.43 -8.99
C VAL A 48 5.89 -11.82 -10.13
N ALA A 49 6.24 -12.90 -10.84
CA ALA A 49 5.42 -13.38 -11.96
C ALA A 49 4.08 -13.92 -11.45
N GLY A 50 3.07 -13.93 -12.33
CA GLY A 50 1.77 -14.51 -12.04
C GLY A 50 1.89 -15.95 -11.54
N GLY A 51 1.16 -16.26 -10.48
CA GLY A 51 1.25 -17.54 -9.78
C GLY A 51 0.64 -17.44 -8.39
N LYS A 52 0.61 -18.56 -7.67
CA LYS A 52 0.16 -18.61 -6.27
C LYS A 52 1.36 -18.86 -5.35
N TYR A 53 1.48 -18.04 -4.33
CA TYR A 53 2.56 -18.03 -3.35
C TYR A 53 1.98 -18.16 -1.95
N TYR A 54 2.45 -19.15 -1.19
CA TYR A 54 2.04 -19.39 0.18
C TYR A 54 3.17 -18.93 1.11
N GLU A 55 3.20 -17.64 1.42
CA GLU A 55 4.30 -17.00 2.14
C GLU A 55 3.81 -15.90 3.08
N HIS A 56 4.60 -15.63 4.12
CA HIS A 56 4.46 -14.47 5.00
C HIS A 56 5.71 -13.60 4.83
N LEU A 57 5.55 -12.46 4.17
CA LEU A 57 6.67 -11.61 3.76
C LEU A 57 7.03 -10.61 4.87
N GLN A 58 8.30 -10.63 5.29
CA GLN A 58 8.90 -9.65 6.17
C GLN A 58 9.80 -8.74 5.32
N VAL A 59 9.31 -7.54 5.02
CA VAL A 59 10.01 -6.59 4.14
C VAL A 59 10.82 -5.61 4.99
N THR A 60 12.10 -5.92 5.14
CA THR A 60 13.04 -5.22 6.05
C THR A 60 13.97 -4.24 5.34
N LYS A 61 13.80 -4.04 4.02
CA LYS A 61 14.61 -3.16 3.18
C LYS A 61 13.71 -2.39 2.22
N ALA A 62 14.10 -1.17 1.87
CA ALA A 62 13.38 -0.29 0.97
C ALA A 62 13.40 -0.82 -0.49
N VAL A 63 12.54 -1.79 -0.82
CA VAL A 63 12.48 -2.44 -2.14
C VAL A 63 11.19 -2.09 -2.89
N ASN A 64 11.21 -2.22 -4.22
CA ASN A 64 9.99 -2.36 -5.02
C ASN A 64 9.59 -3.83 -5.04
N LEU A 65 8.38 -4.14 -4.58
CA LEU A 65 7.75 -5.44 -4.76
C LEU A 65 6.59 -5.26 -5.75
N ILE A 66 6.75 -5.78 -6.97
CA ILE A 66 5.82 -5.56 -8.08
C ILE A 66 5.34 -6.89 -8.63
N GLY A 67 4.05 -7.16 -8.53
CA GLY A 67 3.39 -8.30 -9.14
C GLY A 67 3.10 -8.07 -10.63
N GLN A 68 3.40 -9.06 -11.45
CA GLN A 68 3.15 -9.07 -12.89
C GLN A 68 2.05 -10.09 -13.20
N GLY A 69 0.87 -9.58 -13.57
CA GLY A 69 -0.32 -10.42 -13.80
C GLY A 69 -1.04 -10.83 -12.52
N MET A 70 -1.02 -9.97 -11.49
CA MET A 70 -1.72 -10.17 -10.21
C MET A 70 -1.42 -11.52 -9.53
N PRO A 71 -0.14 -11.83 -9.20
CA PRO A 71 0.18 -12.99 -8.36
C PRO A 71 -0.63 -13.01 -7.08
N VAL A 72 -1.07 -14.20 -6.70
CA VAL A 72 -1.83 -14.45 -5.47
C VAL A 72 -0.85 -14.76 -4.35
N LEU A 73 -0.81 -13.90 -3.34
CA LEU A 73 -0.17 -14.14 -2.07
C LEU A 73 -1.22 -14.61 -1.06
N ASP A 74 -1.11 -15.86 -0.63
CA ASP A 74 -2.06 -16.53 0.26
C ASP A 74 -1.40 -16.77 1.62
N ALA A 75 -1.94 -16.13 2.66
CA ALA A 75 -1.43 -16.23 4.04
C ALA A 75 -2.03 -17.40 4.82
N THR A 76 -2.76 -18.31 4.18
CA THR A 76 -3.18 -19.59 4.77
C THR A 76 -4.00 -19.48 6.06
N ALA A 77 -4.81 -18.43 6.18
CA ALA A 77 -5.67 -18.11 7.32
C ALA A 77 -4.91 -17.88 8.64
N SER A 78 -3.72 -17.28 8.54
CA SER A 78 -2.91 -16.92 9.71
C SER A 78 -2.11 -15.65 9.45
N GLY A 79 -1.90 -14.81 10.47
CA GLY A 79 -0.93 -13.72 10.43
C GLY A 79 -1.10 -12.71 9.28
N SER A 80 -0.10 -11.87 9.08
CA SER A 80 -0.05 -10.96 7.93
C SER A 80 0.60 -11.62 6.73
N ALA A 81 0.08 -11.35 5.52
CA ALA A 81 0.72 -11.80 4.29
C ALA A 81 1.98 -10.97 3.99
N ILE A 82 1.93 -9.66 4.21
CA ILE A 82 3.06 -8.74 4.04
C ILE A 82 3.19 -7.86 5.29
N THR A 83 4.37 -7.82 5.89
CA THR A 83 4.72 -6.90 6.98
C THR A 83 5.82 -5.95 6.49
N LEU A 84 5.51 -4.65 6.43
CA LEU A 84 6.43 -3.59 6.05
C LEU A 84 7.15 -3.07 7.29
N MET A 85 8.46 -3.28 7.35
CA MET A 85 9.29 -2.97 8.52
C MET A 85 10.37 -1.91 8.25
N ALA A 86 10.61 -1.58 6.98
CA ALA A 86 11.53 -0.51 6.56
C ALA A 86 10.78 0.62 5.86
N ASP A 87 11.37 1.81 5.86
CA ASP A 87 10.79 2.95 5.16
C ASP A 87 11.00 2.84 3.64
N GLY A 88 10.13 3.47 2.84
CA GLY A 88 10.33 3.58 1.39
C GLY A 88 10.05 2.31 0.59
N ILE A 89 9.25 1.38 1.13
CA ILE A 89 8.84 0.16 0.42
C ILE A 89 7.71 0.49 -0.54
N ARG A 90 7.69 -0.18 -1.69
CA ARG A 90 6.63 -0.06 -2.69
C ARG A 90 6.01 -1.44 -2.91
N VAL A 91 4.70 -1.60 -2.72
CA VAL A 91 3.97 -2.85 -2.95
C VAL A 91 2.89 -2.60 -3.99
N GLN A 92 2.98 -3.29 -5.12
CA GLN A 92 2.07 -3.07 -6.25
C GLN A 92 1.70 -4.34 -6.99
N GLY A 93 0.45 -4.45 -7.43
CA GLY A 93 0.02 -5.48 -8.39
C GLY A 93 -0.13 -6.87 -7.79
N PHE A 94 -0.51 -7.00 -6.52
CA PHE A 94 -0.76 -8.29 -5.87
C PHE A 94 -2.24 -8.53 -5.62
N LYS A 95 -2.66 -9.80 -5.73
CA LYS A 95 -3.86 -10.28 -5.07
C LYS A 95 -3.46 -10.88 -3.72
N ILE A 96 -4.03 -10.43 -2.62
CA ILE A 96 -3.67 -10.87 -1.26
C ILE A 96 -4.91 -11.41 -0.55
N VAL A 97 -4.85 -12.66 -0.11
CA VAL A 97 -5.99 -13.41 0.44
C VAL A 97 -5.62 -14.20 1.69
N ASN A 98 -6.65 -14.57 2.46
CA ASN A 98 -6.55 -15.44 3.64
C ASN A 98 -5.52 -14.97 4.67
N ALA A 99 -5.31 -13.66 4.82
CA ALA A 99 -4.53 -13.12 5.91
C ALA A 99 -5.40 -12.94 7.16
N GLY A 100 -4.77 -13.21 8.30
CA GLY A 100 -5.39 -13.22 9.62
C GLY A 100 -6.14 -14.51 9.93
N SER A 101 -6.35 -14.74 11.21
CA SER A 101 -7.08 -15.90 11.74
C SER A 101 -8.54 -15.59 12.06
N TRP A 102 -9.41 -16.61 12.07
CA TRP A 102 -10.78 -16.53 12.60
C TRP A 102 -11.10 -17.70 13.54
N PRO A 103 -11.49 -17.45 14.82
CA PRO A 103 -11.54 -16.14 15.47
C PRO A 103 -10.15 -15.50 15.53
N ALA A 104 -10.08 -14.17 15.47
CA ALA A 104 -8.79 -13.48 15.45
C ALA A 104 -8.00 -13.76 16.72
N GLU A 105 -6.81 -14.36 16.57
CA GLU A 105 -5.86 -14.58 17.67
C GLU A 105 -5.31 -13.24 18.19
N THR A 106 -5.14 -12.27 17.31
CA THR A 106 -4.74 -10.90 17.66
C THR A 106 -5.54 -9.85 16.88
N LYS A 107 -5.56 -8.60 17.38
CA LYS A 107 -6.19 -7.46 16.67
C LYS A 107 -5.26 -6.79 15.64
N ASP A 108 -4.06 -7.35 15.44
CA ASP A 108 -2.95 -6.71 14.75
C ASP A 108 -2.54 -7.46 13.47
N GLU A 109 -3.51 -8.13 12.83
CA GLU A 109 -3.33 -8.92 11.60
C GLU A 109 -4.02 -8.23 10.43
N GLY A 110 -3.25 -7.53 9.60
CA GLY A 110 -3.69 -7.03 8.29
C GLY A 110 -3.05 -7.82 7.16
N ALA A 111 -3.71 -7.97 6.02
CA ALA A 111 -3.14 -8.56 4.82
C ALA A 111 -1.84 -7.87 4.43
N ILE A 112 -1.85 -6.53 4.47
CA ILE A 112 -0.64 -5.71 4.53
C ILE A 112 -0.61 -4.99 5.88
N LYS A 113 0.39 -5.30 6.69
CA LYS A 113 0.67 -4.63 7.97
C LYS A 113 1.84 -3.67 7.79
N VAL A 114 1.64 -2.40 8.15
CA VAL A 114 2.62 -1.33 8.00
C VAL A 114 3.09 -0.87 9.37
N LEU A 115 4.38 -1.03 9.63
CA LEU A 115 5.06 -0.62 10.87
C LEU A 115 6.09 0.51 10.63
N SER A 116 6.14 1.04 9.41
CA SER A 116 7.17 1.97 8.94
C SER A 116 6.57 3.17 8.18
N ASN A 117 7.43 4.03 7.64
CA ASN A 117 7.07 5.31 7.04
C ASN A 117 7.37 5.36 5.52
N ASN A 118 6.80 6.34 4.84
CA ASN A 118 7.13 6.66 3.44
C ASN A 118 6.91 5.48 2.47
N ASN A 119 6.00 4.55 2.78
CA ASN A 119 5.70 3.42 1.91
C ASN A 119 4.59 3.76 0.91
N ILE A 120 4.57 3.04 -0.20
CA ILE A 120 3.54 3.13 -1.24
C ILE A 120 2.89 1.76 -1.38
N ILE A 121 1.58 1.69 -1.18
CA ILE A 121 0.76 0.50 -1.37
C ILE A 121 -0.27 0.84 -2.44
N SER A 122 -0.13 0.28 -3.64
CA SER A 122 -0.98 0.68 -4.76
C SER A 122 -1.32 -0.41 -5.76
N GLY A 123 -2.52 -0.37 -6.35
CA GLY A 123 -2.88 -1.30 -7.43
C GLY A 123 -2.97 -2.75 -6.97
N ASN A 124 -3.38 -3.01 -5.72
CA ASN A 124 -3.54 -4.35 -5.17
C ASN A 124 -5.01 -4.72 -5.02
N ASP A 125 -5.32 -6.01 -5.15
CA ASP A 125 -6.60 -6.63 -4.79
C ASP A 125 -6.42 -7.30 -3.42
N ILE A 126 -6.99 -6.72 -2.39
CA ILE A 126 -6.85 -7.15 -1.00
C ILE A 126 -8.21 -7.61 -0.51
N SER A 127 -8.53 -8.87 -0.83
CA SER A 127 -9.86 -9.44 -0.62
C SER A 127 -9.86 -10.69 0.24
N ASN A 128 -10.95 -10.90 0.97
CA ASN A 128 -11.15 -12.07 1.84
C ASN A 128 -10.05 -12.25 2.90
N ASN A 129 -9.70 -11.17 3.60
CA ASN A 129 -8.79 -11.19 4.74
C ASN A 129 -9.54 -10.80 6.03
N PHE A 130 -8.92 -10.97 7.18
CA PHE A 130 -9.46 -10.44 8.43
C PHE A 130 -9.50 -8.90 8.41
N CYS A 131 -8.37 -8.27 8.17
CA CYS A 131 -8.23 -6.84 7.89
C CYS A 131 -7.43 -6.67 6.60
N GLY A 132 -7.81 -5.76 5.71
CA GLY A 132 -7.11 -5.52 4.45
C GLY A 132 -5.74 -4.86 4.67
N ILE A 133 -5.73 -3.55 4.91
CA ILE A 133 -4.50 -2.79 5.23
C ILE A 133 -4.58 -2.28 6.67
N LEU A 134 -3.56 -2.62 7.46
CA LEU A 134 -3.40 -2.14 8.84
C LEU A 134 -2.14 -1.29 8.96
N VAL A 135 -2.27 -0.02 9.35
CA VAL A 135 -1.14 0.89 9.60
C VAL A 135 -1.06 1.20 11.09
N LEU A 136 0.06 0.83 11.72
CA LEU A 136 0.31 1.04 13.15
C LEU A 136 1.39 2.10 13.36
N GLY A 137 0.99 3.31 13.77
CA GLY A 137 1.88 4.44 14.09
C GLY A 137 2.64 5.07 12.90
N GLY A 138 2.62 4.46 11.72
CA GLY A 138 3.37 4.91 10.54
C GLY A 138 2.96 6.29 10.00
N MET A 139 3.90 6.95 9.31
CA MET A 139 3.72 8.27 8.74
C MET A 139 4.08 8.36 7.26
N ASN A 140 3.49 9.32 6.55
CA ASN A 140 3.82 9.63 5.15
C ASN A 140 3.65 8.43 4.20
N ASN A 141 2.81 7.46 4.55
CA ASN A 141 2.49 6.36 3.65
C ASN A 141 1.40 6.80 2.66
N SER A 142 1.46 6.23 1.45
CA SER A 142 0.45 6.41 0.40
C SER A 142 -0.26 5.08 0.16
N VAL A 143 -1.57 5.05 0.39
CA VAL A 143 -2.44 3.91 0.10
C VAL A 143 -3.39 4.36 -1.01
N ARG A 144 -3.20 3.86 -2.23
CA ARG A 144 -3.98 4.34 -3.37
C ARG A 144 -4.29 3.29 -4.42
N GLU A 145 -5.38 3.44 -5.16
CA GLU A 145 -5.71 2.56 -6.29
C GLU A 145 -5.80 1.07 -5.87
N ASN A 146 -6.17 0.78 -4.62
CA ASN A 146 -6.36 -0.59 -4.17
C ASN A 146 -7.86 -0.94 -4.15
N ILE A 147 -8.16 -2.20 -4.42
CA ILE A 147 -9.48 -2.79 -4.21
C ILE A 147 -9.41 -3.56 -2.89
N LEU A 148 -10.22 -3.17 -1.91
CA LEU A 148 -10.31 -3.83 -0.60
C LEU A 148 -11.72 -4.35 -0.43
N ALA A 149 -11.90 -5.66 -0.64
CA ALA A 149 -13.23 -6.26 -0.78
C ALA A 149 -13.47 -7.46 0.16
N GLY A 150 -14.62 -7.48 0.84
CA GLY A 150 -15.04 -8.66 1.61
C GLY A 150 -14.13 -8.99 2.80
N ASN A 151 -13.45 -7.99 3.39
CA ASN A 151 -12.62 -8.22 4.58
C ASN A 151 -13.50 -8.30 5.84
N LEU A 152 -13.21 -9.28 6.71
CA LEU A 152 -14.08 -9.67 7.83
C LEU A 152 -14.23 -8.60 8.92
N GLN A 153 -13.28 -7.67 9.00
CA GLN A 153 -13.29 -6.59 9.98
C GLN A 153 -13.19 -5.21 9.34
N TYR A 154 -12.03 -4.89 8.72
CA TYR A 154 -11.79 -3.58 8.13
C TYR A 154 -11.22 -3.73 6.72
N GLY A 155 -11.64 -2.84 5.80
CA GLY A 155 -10.90 -2.61 4.56
C GLY A 155 -9.54 -1.98 4.89
N ILE A 156 -9.57 -0.75 5.41
CA ILE A 156 -8.37 -0.03 5.86
C ILE A 156 -8.52 0.40 7.32
N ARG A 157 -7.48 0.17 8.13
CA ARG A 157 -7.40 0.64 9.51
C ARG A 157 -6.09 1.38 9.79
N PHE A 158 -6.20 2.62 10.26
CA PHE A 158 -5.10 3.37 10.86
C PHE A 158 -5.24 3.35 12.38
N SER A 159 -4.12 3.07 13.07
CA SER A 159 -4.04 3.16 14.53
C SER A 159 -2.84 3.98 14.98
N GLY A 160 -3.07 5.15 15.55
CA GLY A 160 -2.07 6.13 15.98
C GLY A 160 -1.19 6.68 14.84
N ALA A 161 -1.60 6.46 13.58
CA ALA A 161 -0.83 6.80 12.39
C ALA A 161 -1.27 8.15 11.80
N ARG A 162 -0.33 8.92 11.24
CA ARG A 162 -0.55 10.33 10.87
C ARG A 162 0.17 10.74 9.59
N ASN A 163 -0.32 11.80 8.94
CA ASN A 163 0.25 12.35 7.71
C ASN A 163 0.30 11.33 6.56
N ASN A 164 -0.64 10.39 6.51
CA ASN A 164 -0.76 9.44 5.41
C ASN A 164 -1.73 9.98 4.35
N THR A 165 -1.58 9.54 3.11
CA THR A 165 -2.51 9.85 2.00
C THR A 165 -3.24 8.59 1.58
N ILE A 166 -4.57 8.65 1.60
CA ILE A 166 -5.47 7.55 1.25
C ILE A 166 -6.40 8.04 0.15
N CYS A 167 -6.19 7.57 -1.08
CA CYS A 167 -6.99 8.04 -2.21
C CYS A 167 -7.24 7.01 -3.30
N ASN A 168 -8.34 7.15 -4.03
CA ASN A 168 -8.70 6.27 -5.15
C ASN A 168 -8.74 4.79 -4.75
N ASN A 169 -9.08 4.48 -3.51
CA ASN A 169 -9.29 3.09 -3.09
C ASN A 169 -10.77 2.75 -3.20
N ARG A 170 -11.06 1.51 -3.56
CA ARG A 170 -12.40 0.95 -3.64
C ARG A 170 -12.61 0.01 -2.45
N LEU A 171 -13.38 0.47 -1.46
CA LEU A 171 -13.66 -0.27 -0.24
C LEU A 171 -15.09 -0.83 -0.33
N GLU A 172 -15.19 -2.15 -0.49
CA GLU A 172 -16.44 -2.84 -0.79
C GLU A 172 -16.70 -4.00 0.16
N GLU A 173 -17.93 -4.10 0.65
CA GLU A 173 -18.41 -5.30 1.37
C GLU A 173 -17.52 -5.71 2.56
N ASN A 174 -16.75 -4.76 3.10
CA ASN A 174 -16.02 -4.96 4.34
C ASN A 174 -17.00 -4.77 5.50
N ARG A 175 -16.79 -5.47 6.61
CA ARG A 175 -17.61 -5.23 7.82
C ARG A 175 -17.60 -3.76 8.22
N GLN A 176 -16.47 -3.10 8.04
CA GLN A 176 -16.34 -1.66 8.07
C GLN A 176 -15.32 -1.24 7.01
N ASN A 177 -15.68 -0.32 6.13
CA ASN A 177 -14.80 0.06 5.02
C ASN A 177 -13.50 0.71 5.53
N ALA A 178 -13.60 1.73 6.37
CA ALA A 178 -12.44 2.41 6.93
C ALA A 178 -12.56 2.67 8.44
N PHE A 179 -11.42 2.71 9.12
CA PHE A 179 -11.30 3.20 10.50
C PHE A 179 -10.00 3.98 10.67
N ASP A 180 -10.06 5.16 11.27
CA ASP A 180 -8.93 6.04 11.51
C ASP A 180 -9.07 6.72 12.88
N ASP A 181 -8.24 6.32 13.85
CA ASP A 181 -8.24 6.90 15.20
C ASP A 181 -7.30 8.12 15.36
N ALA A 182 -6.80 8.69 14.26
CA ALA A 182 -5.96 9.88 14.32
C ALA A 182 -6.74 11.08 14.92
N GLU A 183 -6.34 11.49 16.13
CA GLU A 183 -7.03 12.51 16.93
C GLU A 183 -7.18 13.89 16.26
N LYS A 184 -6.40 14.18 15.21
CA LYS A 184 -6.32 15.51 14.58
C LYS A 184 -6.62 15.53 13.08
N GLY A 185 -7.17 14.46 12.52
CA GLY A 185 -7.48 14.41 11.08
C GLY A 185 -6.22 14.57 10.22
N TRP A 186 -5.11 14.01 10.70
CA TRP A 186 -3.80 14.15 10.06
C TRP A 186 -3.65 13.32 8.78
N ASN A 187 -4.50 12.31 8.59
CA ASN A 187 -4.50 11.53 7.37
C ASN A 187 -5.41 12.21 6.34
N LEU A 188 -4.92 12.34 5.11
CA LEU A 188 -5.67 12.88 3.99
C LEU A 188 -6.44 11.74 3.33
N TRP A 189 -7.76 11.77 3.47
CA TRP A 189 -8.68 10.88 2.76
C TRP A 189 -9.35 11.68 1.65
N ASP A 190 -9.31 11.15 0.43
CA ASP A 190 -9.84 11.85 -0.74
C ASP A 190 -10.12 10.88 -1.88
N MET A 191 -11.24 11.01 -2.57
CA MET A 191 -11.53 10.22 -3.77
C MET A 191 -11.55 8.72 -3.50
N ASN A 192 -11.98 8.25 -2.33
CA ASN A 192 -12.22 6.82 -2.10
C ASN A 192 -13.70 6.48 -2.31
N TYR A 193 -13.95 5.24 -2.72
CA TYR A 193 -15.29 4.66 -2.79
C TYR A 193 -15.56 3.82 -1.54
N TYR A 194 -16.76 3.94 -0.99
CA TYR A 194 -17.24 3.20 0.18
C TYR A 194 -18.60 2.58 -0.14
N SER A 195 -18.70 1.26 -0.16
CA SER A 195 -19.98 0.58 -0.47
C SER A 195 -21.09 0.75 0.58
N ASP A 196 -20.83 1.50 1.65
CA ASP A 196 -21.79 1.87 2.69
C ASP A 196 -22.03 3.40 2.73
N PHE A 197 -21.51 4.12 1.72
CA PHE A 197 -21.73 5.55 1.50
C PHE A 197 -21.61 5.89 0.00
N ASP A 198 -22.49 5.34 -0.83
CA ASP A 198 -22.40 5.53 -2.29
C ASP A 198 -23.72 5.89 -2.99
N VAL A 199 -24.83 5.89 -2.24
CA VAL A 199 -26.18 6.25 -2.71
C VAL A 199 -26.87 7.27 -1.79
N PRO A 200 -27.93 7.96 -2.26
CA PRO A 200 -28.61 8.98 -1.45
C PRO A 200 -29.17 8.46 -0.13
N GLY A 201 -29.60 7.20 -0.10
CA GLY A 201 -30.10 6.55 1.12
C GLY A 201 -29.06 6.41 2.23
N GLU A 202 -27.77 6.48 1.89
CA GLU A 202 -26.63 6.36 2.81
C GLU A 202 -25.99 7.71 3.11
N GLY A 203 -26.48 8.80 2.48
CA GLY A 203 -25.97 10.16 2.65
C GLY A 203 -25.10 10.66 1.50
N CYS A 204 -24.89 9.85 0.45
CA CYS A 204 -24.18 10.26 -0.75
C CYS A 204 -25.17 10.69 -1.86
N SER A 205 -25.39 12.00 -2.00
CA SER A 205 -26.09 12.54 -3.18
C SER A 205 -25.06 12.99 -4.22
N ASP A 206 -25.33 12.72 -5.49
CA ASP A 206 -24.48 13.07 -6.64
C ASP A 206 -25.29 13.94 -7.62
N ASP A 207 -24.64 14.93 -8.24
CA ASP A 207 -25.20 15.83 -9.26
C ASP A 207 -24.86 15.40 -10.70
N GLY A 208 -24.36 14.17 -10.86
CA GLY A 208 -23.97 13.56 -12.13
C GLY A 208 -22.47 13.65 -12.40
N THR A 209 -21.66 13.96 -11.39
CA THR A 209 -20.19 14.01 -11.48
C THR A 209 -19.52 12.71 -11.05
N GLY A 210 -20.28 11.78 -10.45
CA GLY A 210 -19.72 10.56 -9.88
C GLY A 210 -19.12 10.76 -8.47
N ILE A 211 -19.24 11.97 -7.90
CA ILE A 211 -18.67 12.33 -6.60
C ILE A 211 -19.80 12.73 -5.66
N CYS A 212 -19.79 12.20 -4.44
CA CYS A 212 -20.72 12.59 -3.39
C CYS A 212 -20.55 14.08 -3.05
N LEU A 213 -21.65 14.82 -3.03
CA LEU A 213 -21.68 16.22 -2.57
C LEU A 213 -21.35 16.34 -1.08
N ALA A 214 -21.59 15.28 -0.31
CA ALA A 214 -21.26 15.18 1.11
C ALA A 214 -19.92 14.46 1.33
N SER A 215 -19.15 14.93 2.31
CA SER A 215 -17.96 14.23 2.79
C SER A 215 -18.32 12.99 3.59
N TYR A 216 -17.51 11.93 3.49
CA TYR A 216 -17.64 10.75 4.33
C TYR A 216 -16.83 10.92 5.62
N GLY A 217 -17.50 10.81 6.77
CA GLY A 217 -16.81 10.81 8.06
C GLY A 217 -16.15 9.47 8.31
N VAL A 218 -14.82 9.40 8.29
CA VAL A 218 -14.10 8.15 8.56
C VAL A 218 -14.22 7.82 10.04
N PRO A 219 -14.81 6.68 10.42
CA PRO A 219 -15.03 6.36 11.83
C PRO A 219 -13.72 6.21 12.63
N GLY A 220 -13.77 6.53 13.92
CA GLY A 220 -12.65 6.35 14.87
C GLY A 220 -12.01 7.66 15.33
N GLY A 221 -12.15 8.73 14.56
CA GLY A 221 -11.51 10.02 14.82
C GLY A 221 -12.26 11.17 14.15
N VAL A 222 -11.51 12.17 13.67
CA VAL A 222 -12.06 13.37 13.02
C VAL A 222 -11.74 13.45 11.52
N SER A 223 -11.12 12.40 10.97
CA SER A 223 -10.78 12.33 9.54
C SER A 223 -12.05 12.26 8.70
N VAL A 224 -12.02 12.94 7.54
CA VAL A 224 -13.11 12.90 6.56
C VAL A 224 -12.53 12.69 5.17
N ASP A 225 -13.18 11.85 4.36
CA ASP A 225 -12.98 11.86 2.91
C ASP A 225 -13.80 13.00 2.32
N ARG A 226 -13.11 13.93 1.68
CA ARG A 226 -13.72 15.18 1.18
C ARG A 226 -14.45 15.01 -0.14
N ARG A 227 -14.11 13.98 -0.91
CA ARG A 227 -14.68 13.74 -2.24
C ARG A 227 -14.94 12.25 -2.44
N PRO A 228 -15.79 11.62 -1.63
CA PRO A 228 -16.08 10.19 -1.80
C PRO A 228 -16.72 9.95 -3.17
N TRP A 229 -16.44 8.80 -3.77
CA TRP A 229 -17.09 8.38 -5.01
C TRP A 229 -18.49 7.87 -4.71
N CYS A 230 -19.43 8.13 -5.62
CA CYS A 230 -20.73 7.47 -5.61
C CYS A 230 -20.74 6.24 -6.53
N LEU A 231 -21.81 5.45 -6.47
CA LEU A 231 -21.93 4.22 -7.25
C LEU A 231 -21.85 4.44 -8.77
N THR A 232 -22.31 5.59 -9.28
CA THR A 232 -22.32 5.88 -10.72
C THR A 232 -20.90 5.96 -11.29
N MET A 233 -19.94 6.51 -10.54
CA MET A 233 -18.53 6.57 -10.95
C MET A 233 -17.93 5.16 -11.09
N LEU A 234 -18.28 4.23 -10.19
CA LEU A 234 -17.83 2.85 -10.31
C LEU A 234 -18.36 2.16 -11.56
N ASP A 235 -19.62 2.40 -11.91
CA ASP A 235 -20.22 1.80 -13.10
C ASP A 235 -19.58 2.35 -14.38
N GLU A 236 -19.14 3.61 -14.40
CA GLU A 236 -18.36 4.19 -15.49
C GLU A 236 -16.95 3.57 -15.61
N GLU A 237 -16.22 3.42 -14.50
CA GLU A 237 -14.89 2.79 -14.51
C GLU A 237 -14.90 1.30 -14.90
N ARG A 238 -16.05 0.62 -14.74
CA ARG A 238 -16.24 -0.79 -15.14
C ARG A 238 -16.56 -0.96 -16.63
N GLN A 239 -16.74 0.12 -17.39
CA GLN A 239 -16.96 0.05 -18.84
C GLN A 239 -15.62 -0.23 -19.58
N PRO A 240 -15.58 -1.18 -20.54
CA PRO A 240 -14.36 -1.57 -21.24
C PRO A 240 -13.81 -0.52 -22.21
#